data_AF-A0AAD9FF17-F1
#
_entry.id   AF-A0AAD9FF17-F1
#
_cell.length_a   1.000
_cell.length_b   1.000
_cell.length_c   1.000
_cell.angle_alpha   90.00
_cell.angle_beta   90.00
_cell.angle_gamma   90.00
#
_symmetry.space_group_name_H-M   'P 1'
#
loop_
_entity.id
_entity.type
_entity.pdbx_description
1 polymer ?
#
loop_
_entity_poly.entity_id
_entity_poly.type
_entity_poly.pdbx_seq_one_letter_code
_entity_poly.pdbx_strand_id
1 'polypeptide(L)'
;MLLDELEKLRKENQEGHNQTKMSLDRLEQTDYSPELHKKRAKVHKVIKQLKKKDILARCIYPAQLKLKLGTGEKTYTTLSSAAEVLKDLGVEVRSGERERTEDELKDGWRSSGKKKRDTVLSASDLRAFLQEEA
;
A
#
# COMPACT_ATOMS: atom_id res chain seq x y z
N MET A 1 -19.02 -51.91 -11.04
CA MET A 1 -18.80 -51.91 -9.58
C MET A 1 -17.42 -51.36 -9.22
N LEU A 2 -16.32 -52.11 -9.29
CA LEU A 2 -14.99 -51.57 -8.89
C LEU A 2 -14.51 -50.37 -9.72
N LEU A 3 -14.82 -50.35 -11.03
CA LEU A 3 -14.48 -49.21 -11.91
C LEU A 3 -15.30 -47.95 -11.58
N ASP A 4 -16.59 -48.10 -11.29
CA ASP A 4 -17.46 -46.97 -10.90
C ASP A 4 -17.03 -46.39 -9.55
N GLU A 5 -16.59 -47.25 -8.63
CA GLU A 5 -16.11 -46.87 -7.30
C GLU A 5 -14.78 -46.12 -7.38
N LEU A 6 -13.88 -46.55 -8.26
CA LEU A 6 -12.64 -45.83 -8.60
C LEU A 6 -12.89 -44.47 -9.25
N GLU A 7 -13.89 -44.37 -10.13
CA GLU A 7 -14.24 -43.10 -10.77
C GLU A 7 -14.84 -42.12 -9.76
N LYS A 8 -15.67 -42.63 -8.83
CA LYS A 8 -16.25 -41.83 -7.75
C LYS A 8 -15.16 -41.30 -6.80
N LEU A 9 -14.22 -42.16 -6.39
CA LEU A 9 -13.08 -41.77 -5.55
C LEU A 9 -12.16 -40.74 -6.23
N ARG A 10 -12.01 -40.82 -7.56
CA ARG A 10 -11.26 -39.81 -8.33
C ARG A 10 -11.95 -38.45 -8.32
N LYS A 11 -13.27 -38.42 -8.48
CA LYS A 11 -14.07 -37.17 -8.43
C LYS A 11 -14.03 -36.55 -7.03
N GLU A 12 -14.25 -37.35 -5.99
CA GLU A 12 -14.17 -36.89 -4.59
C GLU A 12 -12.78 -36.33 -4.25
N ASN A 13 -11.70 -36.99 -4.68
CA ASN A 13 -10.34 -36.47 -4.49
C ASN A 13 -10.09 -35.17 -5.26
N GLN A 14 -10.60 -35.06 -6.49
CA GLN A 14 -10.47 -33.84 -7.28
C GLN A 14 -11.24 -32.67 -6.64
N GLU A 15 -12.44 -32.94 -6.12
CA GLU A 15 -13.25 -31.97 -5.39
C GLU A 15 -12.56 -31.54 -4.09
N GLY A 16 -12.02 -32.48 -3.31
CA GLY A 16 -11.25 -32.17 -2.10
C GLY A 16 -10.02 -31.31 -2.39
N HIS A 17 -9.30 -31.63 -3.46
CA HIS A 17 -8.17 -30.82 -3.92
C HIS A 17 -8.60 -29.41 -4.31
N ASN A 18 -9.70 -29.28 -5.06
CA ASN A 18 -10.26 -27.98 -5.45
C ASN A 18 -10.74 -27.16 -4.24
N GLN A 19 -11.40 -27.79 -3.26
CA GLN A 19 -11.84 -27.11 -2.03
C GLN A 19 -10.67 -26.61 -1.20
N THR A 20 -9.61 -27.42 -1.09
CA THR A 20 -8.39 -27.03 -0.37
C THR A 20 -7.72 -25.84 -1.06
N LYS A 21 -7.61 -25.89 -2.39
CA LYS A 21 -7.07 -24.81 -3.20
C LYS A 21 -7.87 -23.50 -3.02
N MET A 22 -9.21 -23.58 -3.08
CA MET A 22 -10.09 -22.42 -2.89
C MET A 22 -9.98 -21.83 -1.47
N SER A 23 -9.83 -22.68 -0.46
CA SER A 23 -9.67 -22.24 0.93
C SER A 23 -8.32 -21.54 1.14
N LEU A 24 -7.26 -22.03 0.50
CA LEU A 24 -5.94 -21.43 0.53
C LEU A 24 -5.92 -20.08 -0.18
N ASP A 25 -6.51 -19.99 -1.37
CA ASP A 25 -6.68 -18.71 -2.10
C ASP A 25 -7.47 -17.68 -1.27
N ARG A 26 -8.47 -18.14 -0.50
CA ARG A 26 -9.26 -17.28 0.40
C ARG A 26 -8.42 -16.73 1.55
N LEU A 27 -7.55 -17.56 2.15
CA LEU A 27 -6.66 -17.14 3.23
C LEU A 27 -5.56 -16.18 2.72
N GLU A 28 -4.96 -16.45 1.57
CA GLU A 28 -4.00 -15.54 0.94
C GLU A 28 -4.62 -14.17 0.59
N GLN A 29 -5.91 -14.14 0.24
CA GLN A 29 -6.63 -12.89 0.04
C GLN A 29 -6.91 -12.14 1.36
N THR A 30 -7.06 -12.84 2.48
CA THR A 30 -7.33 -12.19 3.79
C THR A 30 -6.12 -11.50 4.41
N ASP A 31 -4.89 -11.89 4.03
CA ASP A 31 -3.67 -11.19 4.48
C ASP A 31 -3.54 -9.77 3.89
N TYR A 32 -4.37 -9.45 2.90
CA TYR A 32 -4.41 -8.15 2.28
C TYR A 32 -5.58 -7.31 2.82
N SER A 33 -5.25 -6.18 3.46
CA SER A 33 -6.24 -5.13 3.72
C SER A 33 -6.90 -4.67 2.40
N PRO A 34 -8.22 -4.42 2.36
CA PRO A 34 -8.92 -3.95 1.17
C PRO A 34 -8.36 -2.63 0.61
N GLU A 35 -7.75 -1.80 1.47
CA GLU A 35 -7.01 -0.60 1.07
C GLU A 35 -5.79 -0.95 0.22
N LEU A 36 -5.06 -2.00 0.61
CA LEU A 36 -3.86 -2.44 -0.08
C LEU A 36 -4.19 -2.98 -1.47
N HIS A 37 -5.32 -3.68 -1.62
CA HIS A 37 -5.85 -4.08 -2.93
C HIS A 37 -6.11 -2.88 -3.85
N LYS A 38 -6.73 -1.82 -3.33
CA LYS A 38 -6.97 -0.58 -4.09
C LYS A 38 -5.66 0.08 -4.52
N LYS A 39 -4.68 0.19 -3.62
CA LYS A 39 -3.34 0.73 -3.94
C LYS A 39 -2.64 -0.12 -5.00
N ARG A 40 -2.67 -1.45 -4.87
CA ARG A 40 -2.07 -2.39 -5.83
C ARG A 40 -2.72 -2.34 -7.21
N ALA A 41 -4.05 -2.22 -7.27
CA ALA A 41 -4.76 -2.05 -8.53
C ALA A 41 -4.33 -0.78 -9.28
N LYS A 42 -4.06 0.32 -8.55
CA LYS A 42 -3.51 1.56 -9.12
C LYS A 42 -2.10 1.36 -9.67
N VAL A 43 -1.22 0.70 -8.91
CA VAL A 43 0.13 0.34 -9.38
C VAL A 43 0.07 -0.54 -10.63
N HIS A 44 -0.84 -1.51 -10.70
CA HIS A 44 -1.03 -2.33 -11.89
C HIS A 44 -1.51 -1.53 -13.12
N LYS A 45 -2.35 -0.50 -12.95
CA LYS A 45 -2.73 0.39 -14.06
C LYS A 45 -1.50 1.12 -14.63
N VAL A 46 -0.62 1.61 -13.77
CA VAL A 46 0.65 2.25 -14.15
C VAL A 46 1.57 1.26 -14.87
N ILE A 47 1.71 0.03 -14.34
CA ILE A 47 2.51 -1.03 -14.98
C ILE A 47 1.96 -1.38 -16.37
N LYS A 48 0.64 -1.42 -16.55
CA LYS A 48 0.03 -1.63 -17.88
C LYS A 48 0.40 -0.52 -18.87
N GLN A 49 0.44 0.73 -18.42
CA GLN A 49 0.88 1.86 -19.25
C GLN A 49 2.37 1.77 -19.58
N LEU A 50 3.22 1.38 -18.62
CA LEU A 50 4.66 1.19 -18.84
C LEU A 50 4.98 0.03 -19.78
N LYS A 51 4.20 -1.06 -19.71
CA LYS A 51 4.35 -2.20 -20.62
C LYS A 51 4.07 -1.81 -22.08
N LYS A 52 3.15 -0.86 -22.32
CA LYS A 52 2.90 -0.33 -23.68
C LYS A 52 4.07 0.50 -24.23
N LYS A 53 4.97 0.95 -23.36
CA LYS A 53 6.16 1.75 -23.70
C LYS A 53 7.46 0.93 -23.64
N ASP A 54 7.33 -0.40 -23.60
CA ASP A 54 8.45 -1.35 -23.48
C ASP A 54 9.34 -1.17 -22.23
N ILE A 55 8.80 -0.60 -21.16
CA ILE A 55 9.51 -0.46 -19.88
C ILE A 55 9.15 -1.63 -18.97
N LEU A 56 10.17 -2.33 -18.49
CA LEU A 56 10.00 -3.45 -17.55
C LEU A 56 9.70 -2.93 -16.14
N ALA A 57 8.46 -3.15 -15.70
CA ALA A 57 8.00 -2.81 -14.37
C ALA A 57 7.38 -4.01 -13.66
N ARG A 58 7.57 -4.11 -12.35
CA ARG A 58 6.99 -5.15 -11.48
C ARG A 58 6.33 -4.54 -10.26
N CYS A 59 5.26 -5.16 -9.80
CA CYS A 59 4.65 -4.82 -8.51
C CYS A 59 5.21 -5.75 -7.43
N ILE A 60 5.80 -5.18 -6.38
CA ILE A 60 6.33 -5.92 -5.23
C ILE A 60 5.39 -5.75 -4.02
N TYR A 61 5.32 -6.77 -3.17
CA TYR A 61 4.59 -6.70 -1.91
C TYR A 61 5.14 -5.57 -1.01
N PRO A 62 4.30 -4.76 -0.35
CA PRO A 62 2.84 -4.84 -0.34
C PRO A 62 2.15 -4.13 -1.53
N ALA A 63 2.64 -2.99 -2.01
CA ALA A 63 2.16 -2.28 -3.20
C ALA A 63 3.23 -1.36 -3.79
N GLN A 64 4.46 -1.87 -3.92
CA GLN A 64 5.61 -1.12 -4.40
C GLN A 64 5.77 -1.25 -5.92
N LEU A 65 6.18 -0.16 -6.57
CA LEU A 65 6.49 -0.14 -8.00
C LEU A 65 8.01 -0.30 -8.19
N LYS A 66 8.43 -1.40 -8.80
CA LYS A 66 9.83 -1.61 -9.20
C LYS A 66 9.97 -1.36 -10.70
N LEU A 67 10.81 -0.40 -11.07
CA LEU A 67 11.14 -0.07 -12.45
C LEU A 67 12.55 -0.58 -12.76
N LYS A 68 12.71 -1.24 -13.90
CA LYS A 68 14.04 -1.50 -14.47
C LYS A 68 14.29 -0.48 -15.57
N LEU A 69 15.21 0.44 -15.31
CA LEU A 69 15.72 1.38 -16.31
C LEU A 69 17.12 0.91 -16.74
N GLY A 70 17.60 1.40 -17.88
CA GLY A 70 18.96 1.12 -18.34
C GLY A 70 20.05 1.56 -17.34
N THR A 71 19.73 2.53 -16.47
CA THR A 71 20.61 3.03 -15.40
C THR A 71 20.53 2.21 -14.10
N GLY A 72 19.70 1.16 -14.04
CA GLY A 72 19.53 0.29 -12.87
C GLY A 72 18.08 0.05 -12.46
N GLU A 73 17.90 -0.71 -11.38
CA GLU A 73 16.58 -1.01 -10.81
C GLU A 73 16.23 -0.02 -9.69
N LYS A 74 15.09 0.67 -9.81
CA LYS A 74 14.57 1.58 -8.78
C LYS A 74 13.26 1.05 -8.22
N THR A 75 13.14 1.05 -6.89
CA THR A 75 11.93 0.61 -6.19
C THR A 75 11.29 1.80 -5.49
N TYR A 76 10.03 2.05 -5.77
CA TYR A 76 9.23 3.13 -5.20
C TYR A 76 8.16 2.55 -4.28
N THR A 77 8.10 3.09 -3.06
CA THR A 77 7.16 2.66 -2.03
C THR A 77 5.74 3.20 -2.27
N THR A 78 5.64 4.41 -2.82
CA THR A 78 4.38 5.08 -3.15
C THR A 78 4.36 5.56 -4.60
N LEU A 79 3.16 5.67 -5.17
CA LEU A 79 2.98 6.25 -6.51
C LEU A 79 3.34 7.74 -6.55
N SER A 80 3.15 8.46 -5.43
CA SER A 80 3.54 9.87 -5.29
C SER A 80 5.05 10.05 -5.42
N SER A 81 5.84 9.18 -4.77
CA SER A 81 7.31 9.22 -4.91
C SER A 81 7.79 8.91 -6.33
N ALA A 82 7.05 8.07 -7.05
CA ALA A 82 7.35 7.76 -8.45
C ALA A 82 6.78 8.80 -9.43
N ALA A 83 6.01 9.79 -8.99
CA ALA A 83 5.22 10.65 -9.88
C ALA A 83 6.09 11.46 -10.85
N GLU A 84 7.21 12.01 -10.38
CA GLU A 84 8.15 12.76 -11.23
C GLU A 84 8.72 11.87 -12.34
N VAL A 85 9.24 10.70 -11.97
CA VAL A 85 9.80 9.74 -12.92
C VAL A 85 8.74 9.21 -13.88
N LEU A 86 7.52 8.96 -13.41
CA LEU A 86 6.42 8.54 -14.27
C LEU A 86 5.99 9.64 -15.24
N LYS A 87 6.05 10.91 -14.82
CA LYS A 87 5.78 12.07 -15.68
C LYS A 87 6.85 12.20 -16.77
N ASP A 88 8.12 12.01 -16.45
CA ASP A 88 9.21 12.00 -17.43
C ASP A 88 9.06 10.85 -18.44
N LEU A 89 8.56 9.70 -17.97
CA LEU A 89 8.20 8.56 -18.82
C LEU A 89 6.85 8.75 -19.53
N GLY A 90 6.19 9.90 -19.39
CA GLY A 90 4.93 10.28 -20.03
C GLY A 90 3.72 9.46 -19.57
N VAL A 91 3.73 8.96 -18.34
CA VAL A 91 2.66 8.17 -17.72
C VAL A 91 1.89 9.05 -16.75
N GLU A 92 0.60 9.24 -17.02
CA GLU A 92 -0.27 10.03 -16.15
C GLU A 92 -0.76 9.20 -14.96
N VAL A 93 -0.36 9.61 -13.76
CA VAL A 93 -0.86 9.05 -12.50
C VAL A 93 -2.02 9.91 -12.00
N ARG A 94 -3.26 9.47 -12.25
CA ARG A 94 -4.45 10.04 -11.57
C ARG A 94 -4.41 9.66 -10.09
N SER A 95 -3.78 10.51 -9.28
CA SER A 95 -3.96 10.53 -7.83
C SER A 95 -5.24 11.33 -7.54
N GLY A 96 -6.30 10.67 -7.05
CA GLY A 96 -7.50 11.38 -6.61
C GLY A 96 -7.23 12.12 -5.30
N GLU A 97 -7.80 13.32 -5.14
CA GLU A 97 -7.55 14.23 -3.99
C GLU A 97 -7.68 13.56 -2.62
N ARG A 98 -8.66 12.64 -2.47
CA ARG A 98 -8.91 11.89 -1.22
C ARG A 98 -7.74 11.02 -0.75
N GLU A 99 -6.87 10.60 -1.66
CA GLU A 99 -5.73 9.72 -1.35
C GLU A 99 -4.52 10.52 -0.86
N ARG A 100 -4.38 11.79 -1.30
CA ARG A 100 -3.37 12.72 -0.77
C ARG A 100 -3.65 13.06 0.69
N THR A 101 -4.92 13.32 1.00
CA THR A 101 -5.36 13.63 2.37
C THR A 101 -5.16 12.47 3.34
N GLU A 102 -5.35 11.21 2.90
CA GLU A 102 -5.11 10.05 3.77
C GLU A 102 -3.61 9.78 4.04
N ASP A 103 -2.74 9.97 3.04
CA ASP A 103 -1.29 9.86 3.24
C ASP A 103 -0.77 11.01 4.14
N GLU A 104 -1.28 12.24 3.99
CA GLU A 104 -0.99 13.38 4.89
C GLU A 104 -1.43 13.11 6.33
N LEU A 105 -2.60 12.50 6.53
CA LEU A 105 -3.11 12.13 7.87
C LEU A 105 -2.30 10.99 8.52
N LYS A 106 -1.71 10.09 7.73
CA LYS A 106 -0.80 9.04 8.22
C LYS A 106 0.50 9.60 8.80
N ASP A 107 1.03 10.66 8.19
CA ASP A 107 2.23 11.34 8.69
C ASP A 107 1.93 12.18 9.95
N GLY A 108 0.69 12.66 10.10
CA GLY A 108 0.21 13.33 11.31
C GLY A 108 0.32 12.46 12.59
N TRP A 109 0.15 11.14 12.49
CA TRP A 109 0.31 10.22 13.63
C TRP A 109 1.76 9.81 13.89
N ARG A 110 2.66 9.95 12.91
CA ARG A 110 4.10 9.68 13.08
C ARG A 110 4.86 10.82 13.79
N SER A 111 4.23 11.98 13.97
CA SER A 111 4.86 13.18 14.55
C SER A 111 4.52 13.46 16.02
N SER A 112 3.64 12.69 16.69
CA SER A 112 3.35 12.92 18.13
C SER A 112 4.42 12.40 19.10
N GLY A 113 5.55 11.88 18.59
CA GLY A 113 6.66 11.34 19.38
C GLY A 113 7.79 12.31 19.74
N LYS A 114 7.71 13.61 19.37
CA LYS A 114 8.66 14.62 19.86
C LYS A 114 7.97 15.55 20.84
N LYS A 115 7.87 15.05 22.08
CA LYS A 115 7.64 15.85 23.28
C LYS A 115 8.74 16.92 23.31
N LYS A 116 8.42 18.14 22.88
CA LYS A 116 9.16 19.35 23.28
C LYS A 116 9.05 19.42 24.81
N ARG A 117 10.01 18.82 25.52
CA ARG A 117 10.42 19.34 26.81
C ARG A 117 11.12 20.64 26.48
N ASP A 118 10.36 21.72 26.56
CA ASP A 118 10.79 23.06 27.00
C ASP A 118 9.56 23.96 26.89
N THR A 119 8.55 23.64 27.69
CA THR A 119 7.56 24.60 28.18
C THR A 119 7.85 24.80 29.65
N VAL A 120 9.03 25.36 29.95
CA VAL A 120 9.16 26.17 31.16
C VAL A 120 8.53 27.49 30.79
N LEU A 121 7.31 27.70 31.26
CA LEU A 121 6.62 28.99 31.14
C LEU A 121 7.60 30.09 31.56
N SER A 122 7.72 31.14 30.74
CA SER A 122 8.54 32.30 31.09
C SER A 122 8.05 32.85 32.43
N ALA A 123 8.97 33.22 33.33
CA ALA A 123 8.60 33.77 34.64
C ALA A 123 7.71 35.03 34.53
N SER A 124 7.72 35.69 33.37
CA SER A 124 6.81 36.79 33.03
C SER A 124 5.35 36.33 32.94
N ASP A 125 5.10 35.14 32.41
CA ASP A 125 3.75 34.59 32.19
C ASP A 125 3.12 34.13 33.53
N LEU A 126 3.94 33.67 34.48
CA LEU A 126 3.47 33.33 35.84
C LEU A 126 3.16 34.56 36.70
N ARG A 127 3.84 35.69 36.48
CA ARG A 127 3.58 36.94 37.22
C ARG A 127 2.29 37.61 36.79
N ALA A 128 1.92 37.50 35.51
CA ALA A 128 0.67 38.02 34.99
C ALA A 128 -0.56 37.38 35.67
N PHE A 129 -0.47 36.09 36.01
CA PHE A 129 -1.53 35.37 36.71
C PHE A 129 -1.70 35.75 38.19
N LEU A 130 -0.68 36.33 38.82
CA LEU A 130 -0.71 36.70 40.25
C LEU A 130 -1.10 38.15 40.50
N GLN A 131 -1.27 38.97 39.47
CA GLN A 131 -1.66 40.38 39.59
C GLN A 131 -3.14 40.65 39.26
N GLU A 132 -3.92 39.62 38.92
CA GLU A 132 -5.35 39.78 38.62
C GLU A 132 -6.28 39.62 39.84
N GLU A 133 -5.73 39.31 41.02
CA GLU A 133 -6.46 39.38 42.29
C GLU A 133 -5.74 40.30 43.29
N ALA A 134 -6.39 41.43 43.60
CA ALA A 134 -6.09 42.50 44.58
C ALA A 134 -5.31 43.73 44.10
#